data_AF-A0AA95G2J5-F1
#
_entry.id   AF-A0AA95G2J5-F1
#
_cell.length_a   1.000
_cell.length_b   1.000
_cell.length_c   1.000
_cell.angle_alpha   90.00
_cell.angle_beta   90.00
_cell.angle_gamma   90.00
#
_symmetry.space_group_name_H-M   'P 1'
#
loop_
_entity.id
_entity.type
_entity.pdbx_description
1 polymer ?
#
loop_
_entity_poly.entity_id
_entity_poly.type
_entity_poly.pdbx_seq_one_letter_code
_entity_poly.pdbx_strand_id
1 'polypeptide(L)' 'MAKDNNRVYLEPANKKPLSQVEVESKYQIKPGRGRDYIETDVPNKQLEWVTNPRYHTDELTAKGDIILSENAKITKRR' A
#
# COMPACT_ATOMS: atom_id res chain seq x y z
N MET A 1 -13.43 -11.76 -5.99
CA MET A 1 -13.34 -11.74 -4.51
C MET A 1 -11.89 -11.45 -4.17
N ALA A 2 -11.59 -10.28 -3.63
CA ALA A 2 -10.25 -9.99 -3.11
C ALA A 2 -10.05 -10.86 -1.87
N LYS A 3 -9.23 -11.92 -1.97
CA LYS A 3 -8.75 -12.64 -0.78
C LYS A 3 -7.90 -11.65 0.00
N ASP A 4 -8.14 -11.52 1.30
CA ASP A 4 -7.23 -10.83 2.22
C ASP A 4 -5.88 -11.56 2.15
N ASN A 5 -4.96 -11.04 1.32
CA ASN A 5 -3.66 -11.67 1.07
C ASN A 5 -2.65 -11.40 2.19
N ASN A 6 -3.10 -10.85 3.33
CA ASN A 6 -2.27 -10.38 4.44
C ASN A 6 -1.05 -9.58 3.95
N ARG A 7 -1.32 -8.65 3.03
CA ARG A 7 -0.31 -7.85 2.34
C ARG A 7 -0.60 -6.38 2.56
N VAL A 8 0.46 -5.64 2.83
CA VAL A 8 0.43 -4.18 2.86
C VAL A 8 0.94 -3.67 1.52
N TYR A 9 0.13 -2.85 0.85
CA TYR A 9 0.48 -2.22 -0.42
C TYR A 9 1.24 -0.93 -0.14
N LEU A 10 2.36 -0.73 -0.84
CA LEU A 10 3.29 0.35 -0.60
C LEU A 10 3.55 1.12 -1.89
N GLU A 11 3.67 2.44 -1.77
CA GLU A 11 4.14 3.30 -2.85
C GLU A 11 5.42 4.02 -2.41
N PRO A 12 6.39 4.23 -3.31
CA PRO A 12 7.54 5.05 -3.01
C PRO A 12 7.12 6.47 -2.59
N ALA A 13 7.67 6.97 -1.48
CA ALA A 13 7.36 8.30 -0.93
C ALA A 13 7.75 9.49 -1.85
N ASN A 14 8.49 9.23 -2.94
CA ASN A 14 8.84 10.23 -3.95
C ASN A 14 7.66 10.61 -4.88
N LYS A 15 6.49 9.97 -4.73
CA LYS A 15 5.29 10.28 -5.51
C LYS A 15 4.24 10.95 -4.64
N LYS A 16 3.41 11.79 -5.26
CA LYS A 16 2.23 12.34 -4.57
C LYS A 16 1.36 11.18 -4.07
N PRO A 17 0.84 11.25 -2.83
CA PRO A 17 -0.10 10.25 -2.34
C PRO A 17 -1.30 10.15 -3.27
N LEU A 18 -1.59 8.93 -3.72
CA LEU A 18 -2.74 8.63 -4.57
C LEU A 18 -4.03 9.08 -3.88
N SER A 19 -5.02 9.53 -4.66
CA SER A 19 -6.36 9.76 -4.14
C SER A 19 -7.05 8.45 -3.81
N GLN A 20 -8.06 8.51 -2.94
CA GLN A 20 -8.85 7.35 -2.54
C GLN A 20 -9.36 6.53 -3.74
N VAL A 21 -9.90 7.22 -4.76
CA VAL A 21 -10.46 6.57 -5.97
C VAL A 21 -9.36 5.87 -6.77
N GLU A 22 -8.18 6.47 -6.86
CA GLU A 22 -7.03 5.85 -7.52
C GLU A 22 -6.53 4.62 -6.77
N VAL A 23 -6.49 4.66 -5.43
CA VAL A 23 -6.11 3.51 -4.59
C VAL A 23 -7.12 2.37 -4.75
N GLU A 24 -8.41 2.70 -4.70
CA GLU A 24 -9.52 1.74 -4.90
C GLU A 24 -9.46 1.06 -6.26
N SER A 25 -9.23 1.84 -7.32
CA SER A 25 -9.12 1.31 -8.67
C SER A 25 -7.86 0.46 -8.85
N LYS A 26 -6.69 0.97 -8.41
CA LYS A 26 -5.39 0.32 -8.61
C LYS A 26 -5.25 -0.97 -7.80
N TYR A 27 -5.58 -0.92 -6.52
CA TYR A 27 -5.38 -2.04 -5.59
C TYR A 27 -6.63 -2.90 -5.39
N GLN A 28 -7.73 -2.58 -6.08
CA GLN A 28 -9.03 -3.27 -5.94
C GLN A 28 -9.51 -3.37 -4.49
N ILE A 29 -9.15 -2.40 -3.65
CA ILE A 29 -9.65 -2.29 -2.29
C ILE A 29 -11.10 -1.83 -2.33
N LYS A 30 -11.87 -2.21 -1.30
CA LYS A 30 -13.30 -1.86 -1.25
C LYS A 30 -13.49 -0.34 -1.26
N PRO A 31 -14.53 0.18 -1.94
CA PRO A 31 -14.88 1.59 -1.88
C PRO A 31 -14.99 2.09 -0.43
N GLY A 32 -14.42 3.25 -0.17
CA GLY A 32 -14.29 3.84 1.17
C GLY A 32 -13.00 3.49 1.92
N ARG A 33 -12.18 2.52 1.44
CA ARG A 33 -11.04 1.98 2.20
C ARG A 33 -9.65 2.49 1.79
N GLY A 34 -9.57 3.44 0.86
CA GLY A 34 -8.31 4.06 0.40
C GLY A 34 -8.05 5.47 0.92
N ARG A 35 -8.70 5.89 2.02
CA ARG A 35 -8.65 7.30 2.50
C ARG A 35 -7.43 7.62 3.33
N ASP A 36 -6.96 6.65 4.10
CA ASP A 36 -5.91 6.83 5.08
C ASP A 36 -4.63 6.17 4.56
N TYR A 37 -3.49 6.82 4.80
CA TYR A 37 -2.19 6.30 4.42
C TYR A 37 -1.18 6.53 5.54
N ILE A 38 -0.17 5.66 5.57
CA ILE A 38 0.94 5.71 6.52
C ILE A 38 2.21 5.90 5.72
N GLU A 39 2.95 6.95 6.03
CA GLU A 39 4.31 7.15 5.52
C GLU A 39 5.28 6.62 6.58
N THR A 40 6.10 5.63 6.24
CA THR A 40 7.04 5.00 7.16
C THR A 40 8.22 4.42 6.39
N ASP A 41 9.38 4.35 7.06
CA ASP A 41 10.55 3.67 6.51
C ASP A 41 10.38 2.16 6.66
N VAL A 42 10.43 1.43 5.55
CA VAL A 42 10.33 -0.03 5.54
C VAL A 42 11.68 -0.64 5.14
N PRO A 43 12.25 -1.56 5.92
CA PRO A 43 13.48 -2.25 5.54
C PRO A 43 13.32 -3.01 4.22
N ASN A 44 14.29 -2.89 3.31
CA ASN A 44 14.23 -3.54 1.98
C ASN A 44 14.07 -5.07 2.06
N LYS A 45 14.49 -5.70 3.15
CA LYS A 45 14.31 -7.15 3.38
C LYS A 45 12.84 -7.58 3.54
N GLN A 46 11.94 -6.64 3.85
CA GLN A 46 10.50 -6.89 3.99
C GLN A 46 9.71 -6.51 2.72
N LEU A 47 10.35 -5.86 1.76
CA LEU A 47 9.74 -5.41 0.51
C LEU A 47 9.79 -6.53 -0.54
N GLU A 48 8.63 -6.82 -1.14
CA GLU A 48 8.47 -7.76 -2.24
C GLU A 48 7.75 -7.05 -3.40
N TRP A 49 8.39 -7.05 -4.56
CA TRP A 49 7.71 -6.71 -5.82
C TRP A 49 6.93 -7.93 -6.28
N VAL A 50 5.61 -7.77 -6.40
CA VAL A 50 4.71 -8.82 -6.83
C VAL A 50 4.04 -8.35 -8.10
N THR A 51 4.23 -9.09 -9.19
CA THR A 51 3.52 -8.82 -10.44
C THR A 51 2.03 -9.13 -10.24
N ASN A 52 1.18 -8.13 -10.43
CA ASN A 52 -0.26 -8.32 -10.39
C ASN A 52 -0.67 -9.17 -11.61
N PRO A 53 -1.19 -10.39 -11.42
CA PRO A 53 -1.52 -11.30 -12.53
C PRO A 53 -2.64 -10.77 -13.43
N ARG A 54 -3.38 -9.75 -12.98
CA ARG A 54 -4.47 -9.14 -13.75
C ARG A 54 -4.02 -7.98 -14.62
N TYR A 55 -3.04 -7.21 -14.18
CA TYR A 55 -2.60 -5.98 -14.84
C TYR A 55 -1.17 -6.06 -15.39
N HIS A 56 -0.45 -7.15 -15.10
CA HIS A 56 0.95 -7.36 -15.48
C HIS A 56 1.87 -6.20 -15.05
N THR A 57 1.51 -5.50 -13.98
CA THR A 57 2.27 -4.42 -13.37
C THR A 57 2.85 -4.89 -12.05
N ASP A 58 4.08 -4.50 -11.75
CA ASP A 58 4.69 -4.82 -10.47
C ASP A 58 4.15 -3.91 -9.36
N GLU A 59 3.64 -4.53 -8.30
CA GLU A 59 3.16 -3.87 -7.09
C GLU A 59 4.19 -4.09 -5.98
N LEU A 60 4.62 -3.00 -5.35
CA LEU A 60 5.45 -3.09 -4.16
C LEU A 60 4.56 -3.44 -2.97
N THR A 61 4.88 -4.55 -2.33
CA THR A 61 4.12 -5.06 -1.19
C THR A 61 5.06 -5.44 -0.06
N ALA A 62 4.55 -5.47 1.17
CA ALA A 62 5.19 -6.17 2.28
C ALA A 62 4.31 -7.34 2.72
N LYS A 63 4.95 -8.46 3.07
CA LYS A 63 4.27 -9.67 3.51
C LYS A 63 4.16 -9.70 5.03
N GLY A 64 2.93 -9.81 5.54
CA GLY A 64 2.66 -9.80 6.98
C GLY A 64 2.62 -8.39 7.56
N ASP A 65 2.98 -8.26 8.83
CA ASP A 65 2.89 -7.01 9.58
C ASP A 65 4.10 -6.09 9.29
N ILE A 66 3.83 -4.81 9.06
CA ILE A 66 4.87 -3.78 9.01
C ILE A 66 5.05 -3.21 10.41
N ILE A 67 6.27 -3.30 10.94
CA ILE A 67 6.66 -2.56 12.14
C ILE A 67 6.86 -1.10 11.73
N LEU A 68 6.06 -0.21 12.30
CA LEU A 68 6.18 1.22 12.04
C LEU A 68 7.51 1.74 12.61
N SER A 69 8.26 2.45 11.77
CA SER A 69 9.45 3.19 12.19
C SER A 69 9.06 4.27 13.22
N GLU A 70 10.00 4.69 14.08
CA GLU A 70 9.78 5.83 14.99
C GLU A 70 9.36 7.12 14.27
N ASN A 71 9.73 7.26 12.99
CA ASN A 71 9.38 8.41 12.14
C ASN A 71 8.04 8.26 11.39
N ALA A 72 7.24 7.22 11.70
CA ALA A 72 6.02 6.95 10.96
C ALA A 72 5.00 8.09 11.13
N LYS A 73 4.43 8.55 10.00
CA LYS A 73 3.39 9.57 9.96
C LYS A 73 2.08 8.95 9.50
N ILE A 74 1.06 9.05 10.34
CA ILE A 74 -0.29 8.60 10.03
C ILE A 74 -1.07 9.80 9.50
N THR A 75 -1.49 9.73 8.23
CA THR A 75 -2.33 10.77 7.64
C THR A 75 -3.75 10.26 7.50
N LYS A 76 -4.66 10.86 8.26
CA LYS A 76 -6.10 10.63 8.16
C LYS A 76 -6.75 11.80 7.42
N ARG A 77 -7.35 11.55 6.25
CA ARG A 77 -8.08 12.59 5.51
C ARG A 77 -9.47 12.77 6.12
N ARG A 78 -9.80 13.99 6.52
CA ARG A 78 -11.09 14.36 7.15
C ARG A 78 -12.26 14.21 6.19
#